data_AF-A0A938B0F8-F1
#
_entry.id   AF-A0A938B0F8-F1
#
_cell.length_a   1.000
_cell.length_b   1.000
_cell.length_c   1.000
_cell.angle_alpha   90.00
_cell.angle_beta   90.00
_cell.angle_gamma   90.00
#
_symmetry.space_group_name_H-M   'P 1'
#
loop_
_entity.id
_entity.type
_entity.pdbx_description
1 polymer ?
#
loop_
_entity_poly.entity_id
_entity_poly.type
_entity_poly.pdbx_seq_one_letter_code
_entity_poly.pdbx_strand_id
1 'polypeptide(L)'
;MTNKLYPDPMNLFPLDGYEKLIFLKPHIKASNIFVGEYTYFDDRRNGPENFEDYNVLYNYDFSKNKLVIGKFCAIAAETKFIMTGDHKLDAISTFPFP
;
A
#
# COMPACT_ATOMS: atom_id res chain seq x y z
N MET A 1 -18.95 -23.82 -17.64
CA MET A 1 -17.95 -23.27 -16.71
C MET A 1 -16.98 -22.46 -17.55
N THR A 2 -17.05 -21.13 -17.48
CA THR A 2 -16.12 -20.28 -18.23
C THR A 2 -14.73 -20.46 -17.63
N ASN A 3 -13.79 -21.07 -18.38
CA ASN A 3 -12.38 -21.04 -18.06
C ASN A 3 -11.94 -19.57 -18.01
N LYS A 4 -11.91 -18.99 -16.80
CA LYS A 4 -11.36 -17.65 -16.58
C LYS A 4 -9.85 -17.81 -16.78
N LEU A 5 -9.31 -17.26 -17.87
CA LEU A 5 -7.89 -17.35 -18.23
C LEU A 5 -6.95 -16.64 -17.24
N TYR A 6 -7.49 -15.88 -16.27
CA TYR A 6 -6.75 -15.03 -15.35
C TYR A 6 -7.54 -14.81 -14.05
N PRO A 7 -6.84 -14.50 -12.93
CA PRO A 7 -7.49 -14.20 -11.66
C PRO A 7 -8.33 -12.92 -11.74
N ASP A 8 -9.39 -12.88 -10.91
CA ASP A 8 -10.19 -11.67 -10.73
C ASP A 8 -9.36 -10.61 -9.98
N PRO A 9 -9.18 -9.39 -10.50
CA PRO A 9 -8.39 -8.36 -9.82
C PRO A 9 -9.04 -7.85 -8.53
N MET A 10 -10.32 -8.18 -8.27
CA MET A 10 -11.02 -7.88 -7.02
C MET A 10 -11.01 -9.06 -6.03
N ASN A 11 -10.47 -10.23 -6.41
CA ASN A 11 -10.22 -11.29 -5.45
C ASN A 11 -9.03 -10.92 -4.57
N LEU A 12 -9.27 -10.76 -3.26
CA LEU A 12 -8.25 -10.38 -2.29
C LEU A 12 -7.09 -11.38 -2.27
N PHE A 13 -7.38 -12.68 -2.30
CA PHE A 13 -6.39 -13.76 -2.28
C PHE A 13 -6.35 -14.45 -3.65
N PRO A 14 -5.51 -13.99 -4.59
CA PRO A 14 -5.53 -14.49 -5.97
C PRO A 14 -4.90 -15.88 -6.14
N LEU A 15 -4.29 -16.44 -5.10
CA LEU A 15 -3.64 -17.73 -5.09
C LEU A 15 -4.36 -18.67 -4.11
N ASP A 16 -5.01 -19.70 -4.64
CA ASP A 16 -5.75 -20.68 -3.83
C ASP A 16 -4.82 -21.36 -2.82
N GLY A 17 -5.18 -21.31 -1.54
CA GLY A 17 -4.41 -21.89 -0.45
C GLY A 17 -3.18 -21.09 -0.01
N TYR A 18 -2.96 -19.87 -0.54
CA TYR A 18 -1.85 -19.00 -0.13
C TYR A 18 -2.35 -17.64 0.36
N GLU A 19 -2.46 -17.51 1.68
CA GLU A 19 -3.01 -16.31 2.36
C GLU A 19 -1.92 -15.28 2.75
N LYS A 20 -0.70 -15.42 2.24
CA LYS A 20 0.42 -14.50 2.53
C LYS A 20 0.65 -13.46 1.45
N LEU A 21 -0.15 -13.49 0.38
CA LEU A 21 -0.14 -12.51 -0.70
C LEU A 21 -1.56 -12.07 -0.99
N ILE A 22 -1.75 -10.76 -1.14
CA ILE A 22 -3.02 -10.16 -1.54
C ILE A 22 -2.87 -9.27 -2.76
N PHE A 23 -3.93 -9.13 -3.54
CA PHE A 23 -4.06 -7.94 -4.38
C PHE A 23 -4.37 -6.72 -3.51
N LEU A 24 -3.63 -5.64 -3.72
CA LEU A 24 -3.78 -4.42 -2.93
C LEU A 24 -5.04 -3.65 -3.32
N LYS A 25 -5.41 -3.61 -4.61
CA LYS A 25 -6.57 -2.83 -5.09
C LYS A 25 -7.87 -3.06 -4.28
N PRO A 26 -8.33 -4.31 -4.03
CA PRO A 26 -9.53 -4.55 -3.21
C PRO A 26 -9.31 -4.34 -1.70
N HIS A 27 -8.06 -4.20 -1.25
CA HIS A 27 -7.68 -4.11 0.16
C HIS A 27 -7.56 -2.68 0.68
N ILE A 28 -7.11 -1.75 -0.16
CA ILE A 28 -6.85 -0.35 0.24
C ILE A 28 -8.14 0.34 0.71
N LYS A 29 -8.06 0.97 1.89
CA LYS A 29 -9.15 1.70 2.55
C LYS A 29 -8.88 3.20 2.59
N ALA A 30 -7.62 3.61 2.69
CA ALA A 30 -7.24 5.02 2.76
C ALA A 30 -7.66 5.77 1.49
N SER A 31 -8.35 6.90 1.66
CA SER A 31 -8.94 7.66 0.54
C SER A 31 -7.91 8.34 -0.37
N ASN A 32 -6.66 8.44 0.07
CA ASN A 32 -5.55 9.06 -0.65
C ASN A 32 -4.54 8.05 -1.23
N ILE A 33 -4.82 6.74 -1.12
CA ILE A 33 -3.98 5.68 -1.70
C ILE A 33 -4.73 5.06 -2.89
N PHE A 34 -4.06 4.98 -4.03
CA PHE A 34 -4.63 4.46 -5.27
C PHE A 34 -3.73 3.38 -5.83
N VAL A 35 -4.27 2.17 -5.99
CA VAL A 35 -3.51 1.02 -6.48
C VAL A 35 -4.19 0.41 -7.70
N GLY A 36 -3.38 0.16 -8.74
CA GLY A 36 -3.81 -0.49 -9.97
C GLY A 36 -4.15 -1.97 -9.78
N GLU A 37 -4.92 -2.51 -10.72
CA GLU A 37 -5.25 -3.94 -10.78
C GLU A 37 -3.99 -4.80 -10.86
N TYR A 38 -4.06 -6.02 -10.32
CA TYR A 38 -2.99 -7.02 -10.31
C TYR A 38 -1.72 -6.64 -9.55
N THR A 39 -1.66 -5.45 -8.96
CA THR A 39 -0.59 -5.09 -8.04
C THR A 39 -0.80 -5.81 -6.71
N TYR A 40 0.24 -6.51 -6.27
CA TYR A 40 0.16 -7.38 -5.11
C TYR A 40 1.20 -7.03 -4.04
N PHE A 41 0.92 -7.48 -2.83
CA PHE A 41 1.81 -7.43 -1.69
C PHE A 41 1.94 -8.83 -1.06
N ASP A 42 3.17 -9.27 -0.80
CA ASP A 42 3.46 -10.54 -0.09
C ASP A 42 4.18 -10.25 1.23
N ASP A 43 3.57 -10.63 2.36
CA ASP A 43 4.17 -10.53 3.69
C ASP A 43 3.81 -11.73 4.58
N ARG A 44 4.81 -12.57 4.85
CA ARG A 44 4.69 -13.73 5.75
C ARG A 44 4.87 -13.40 7.23
N ARG A 45 5.41 -12.22 7.54
CA ARG A 45 5.86 -11.84 8.89
C ARG A 45 4.73 -11.16 9.66
N ASN A 46 4.21 -10.09 9.09
CA ASN A 46 3.18 -9.28 9.74
C ASN A 46 1.79 -9.48 9.11
N GLY A 47 1.68 -10.28 8.05
CA GLY A 47 0.43 -10.48 7.32
C GLY A 47 0.21 -9.39 6.25
N PRO A 48 -0.17 -9.77 5.02
CA PRO A 48 -0.34 -8.81 3.93
C PRO A 48 -1.49 -7.81 4.18
N GLU A 49 -2.46 -8.16 5.03
CA GLU A 49 -3.59 -7.32 5.41
C GLU A 49 -3.19 -6.05 6.18
N ASN A 50 -1.98 -6.01 6.74
CA ASN A 50 -1.48 -4.88 7.52
C ASN A 50 -0.61 -3.92 6.68
N PHE A 51 -0.75 -3.95 5.35
CA PHE A 51 0.00 -3.10 4.42
C PHE A 51 -0.10 -1.61 4.75
N GLU A 52 -1.30 -1.07 5.00
CA GLU A 52 -1.44 0.37 5.30
C GLU A 52 -0.76 0.75 6.62
N ASP A 53 -0.82 -0.12 7.63
CA ASP A 53 -0.25 0.16 8.96
C ASP A 53 1.27 0.08 8.97
N TYR A 54 1.85 -0.91 8.28
CA TYR A 54 3.28 -1.17 8.35
C TYR A 54 4.06 -0.65 7.16
N ASN A 55 3.46 -0.48 5.98
CA ASN A 55 4.19 -0.15 4.76
C ASN A 55 3.92 1.27 4.28
N VAL A 56 2.86 1.94 4.75
CA VAL A 56 2.56 3.35 4.40
C VAL A 56 2.70 4.24 5.62
N LEU A 57 3.87 4.85 5.79
CA LEU A 57 4.24 5.58 6.99
C LEU A 57 3.96 7.08 6.86
N TYR A 58 3.61 7.72 7.98
CA TYR A 58 3.34 9.17 8.07
C TYR A 58 2.18 9.62 7.17
N ASN A 59 1.18 8.76 6.99
CA ASN A 59 -0.03 9.09 6.23
C ASN A 59 -1.02 9.83 7.13
N TYR A 60 -0.98 11.16 7.11
CA TYR A 60 -1.87 11.98 7.91
C TYR A 60 -3.09 12.46 7.12
N ASP A 61 -4.28 12.43 7.72
CA ASP A 61 -5.55 12.80 7.06
C ASP A 61 -5.58 14.23 6.51
N PHE A 62 -4.85 15.15 7.15
CA PHE A 62 -4.75 16.55 6.70
C PHE A 62 -3.80 16.74 5.51
N SER A 63 -2.99 15.73 5.19
CA SER A 63 -2.05 15.78 4.07
C SER A 63 -2.79 15.73 2.74
N LYS A 64 -2.36 16.55 1.78
CA LYS A 64 -2.87 16.50 0.40
C LYS A 64 -2.08 15.52 -0.48
N ASN A 65 -1.08 14.84 0.09
CA ASN A 65 -0.26 13.88 -0.65
C ASN A 65 -1.03 12.60 -0.94
N LYS A 66 -0.71 12.00 -2.08
CA LYS A 66 -1.32 10.76 -2.57
C LYS A 66 -0.25 9.74 -2.87
N LEU A 67 -0.51 8.48 -2.53
CA LEU A 67 0.29 7.35 -2.99
C LEU A 67 -0.42 6.73 -4.19
N VAL A 68 0.23 6.75 -5.35
CA VAL A 68 -0.31 6.17 -6.58
C VAL A 68 0.62 5.07 -7.06
N ILE A 69 0.12 3.83 -7.11
CA ILE A 69 0.83 2.65 -7.59
C ILE A 69 0.12 2.13 -8.83
N GLY A 70 0.89 1.86 -9.89
CA GLY A 70 0.39 1.38 -11.17
C GLY A 70 -0.21 -0.04 -11.11
N LYS A 71 -0.51 -0.60 -12.28
CA LYS A 71 -0.95 -2.00 -12.44
C LYS A 71 0.25 -2.94 -12.50
N PHE A 72 0.06 -4.20 -12.15
CA PHE A 72 1.07 -5.27 -12.29
C PHE A 72 2.40 -5.01 -11.54
N CYS A 73 2.36 -4.28 -10.43
CA CYS A 73 3.53 -4.12 -9.56
C CYS A 73 3.62 -5.28 -8.56
N ALA A 74 4.85 -5.69 -8.26
CA ALA A 74 5.17 -6.68 -7.24
C ALA A 74 5.80 -5.95 -6.04
N ILE A 75 5.15 -5.99 -4.88
CA ILE A 75 5.65 -5.34 -3.66
C ILE A 75 5.95 -6.42 -2.64
N ALA A 76 7.21 -6.50 -2.21
CA ALA A 76 7.64 -7.44 -1.20
C ALA A 76 7.48 -6.85 0.22
N ALA A 77 7.41 -7.74 1.20
CA ALA A 77 7.49 -7.43 2.62
C ALA A 77 8.55 -6.37 2.92
N GLU A 78 8.28 -5.55 3.95
CA GLU A 78 9.15 -4.47 4.42
C GLU A 78 9.34 -3.26 3.48
N THR A 79 8.86 -3.27 2.23
CA THR A 79 8.84 -2.06 1.38
C THR A 79 8.14 -0.90 2.11
N LYS A 80 8.79 0.26 2.25
CA LYS A 80 8.20 1.42 2.95
C LYS A 80 7.92 2.58 1.99
N PHE A 81 6.71 3.10 2.07
CA PHE A 81 6.29 4.35 1.44
C PHE A 81 6.25 5.42 2.54
N ILE A 82 7.15 6.40 2.46
CA ILE A 82 7.21 7.53 3.40
C ILE A 82 6.38 8.68 2.81
N MET A 83 5.33 9.09 3.51
CA MET A 83 4.38 10.11 3.03
C MET A 83 4.80 11.53 3.46
N THR A 84 4.17 12.11 4.48
CA THR A 84 4.41 13.50 4.93
C THR A 84 4.95 13.55 6.35
N GLY A 85 6.20 13.10 6.50
CA GLY A 85 6.97 13.20 7.74
C GLY A 85 8.13 14.19 7.64
N ASP A 86 8.03 15.19 6.77
CA ASP A 86 9.08 16.16 6.51
C ASP A 86 9.12 17.30 7.55
N HIS A 87 10.28 17.92 7.65
CA HIS A 87 10.54 19.07 8.52
C HIS A 87 10.87 20.29 7.67
N LYS A 88 10.58 21.49 8.19
CA LYS A 88 10.98 22.73 7.52
C LYS A 88 12.50 22.80 7.36
N LEU A 89 12.95 23.04 6.15
CA LEU A 89 14.37 23.20 5.81
C LEU A 89 14.73 24.66 5.46
N ASP A 90 13.73 25.52 5.32
CA ASP A 90 13.83 26.93 4.95
C ASP A 90 13.65 27.88 6.16
N ALA A 91 13.87 27.38 7.37
CA ALA A 91 13.77 28.11 8.62
C ALA A 91 15.11 28.12 9.38
N ILE A 92 15.16 28.88 10.48
CA ILE A 92 16.34 28.95 11.36
C ILE A 92 16.67 27.58 11.99
N SER A 93 15.68 26.72 12.17
CA SER A 93 15.81 25.38 12.74
C SER A 93 14.82 24.41 12.11
N THR A 94 15.19 23.14 12.04
CA THR A 94 14.32 22.02 11.61
C THR A 94 13.45 21.47 12.75
N PHE A 95 13.63 21.96 13.98
CA PHE A 95 12.87 21.51 15.15
C PHE A 95 11.39 21.98 15.04
N PRO A 96 10.39 21.08 15.21
CA PRO A 96 8.99 21.44 15.12
C PRO A 96 8.50 22.04 16.45
N PHE A 97 8.72 23.34 16.63
CA PHE A 97 8.20 24.07 17.79
C PHE A 97 6.65 24.00 17.83
N PRO A 98 6.01 23.95 19.03
CA PRO A 98 4.56 23.87 19.18
C PRO A 98 3.78 25.04 18.58
#